data_AF-A0A935M9B3-F1
#
_entry.id   AF-A0A935M9B3-F1
#
_cell.length_a   1.000
_cell.length_b   1.000
_cell.length_c   1.000
_cell.angle_alpha   90.00
_cell.angle_beta   90.00
_cell.angle_gamma   90.00
#
_symmetry.space_group_name_H-M   'P 1'
#
loop_
_entity.id
_entity.type
_entity.pdbx_description
1 polymer ?
#
loop_
_entity_poly.entity_id
_entity_poly.type
_entity_poly.pdbx_seq_one_letter_code
_entity_poly.pdbx_strand_id
1 'polypeptide(L)'
;MSRKPLEFISGLAVYIVLTLLIAWAIILRLSVVPVQFINWLGQSHNPQNALAFFSMAFSATVLVFLRFGIEIPRIKMVTSSEKLQPYLSGLPIWALGLLWAGSLIGFWSVFPSCQPPVTIQFEISGREGLFHPSDLIRVSPGEAVTVTAYSINKDATLSCTWEYAGAVFQTIGAQRGCQVNAKFNEQPGNGFMTVSVSENFCSQISIFSLQPVIEPH
;
A
#
# COMPACT_ATOMS: atom_id res chain seq x y z
N MET A 1 -43.22 0.35 -12.03
CA MET A 1 -43.55 -0.72 -11.07
C MET A 1 -42.93 -0.36 -9.72
N SER A 2 -43.76 0.08 -8.77
CA SER A 2 -43.30 0.39 -7.40
C SER A 2 -43.11 -0.92 -6.65
N ARG A 3 -41.86 -1.27 -6.31
CA ARG A 3 -41.57 -2.44 -5.46
C ARG A 3 -42.07 -2.17 -4.05
N LYS A 4 -42.53 -3.21 -3.36
CA LYS A 4 -42.98 -3.04 -1.96
C LYS A 4 -41.77 -2.64 -1.11
N PRO A 5 -41.90 -1.68 -0.18
CA PRO A 5 -40.79 -1.22 0.66
C PRO A 5 -40.13 -2.37 1.44
N LEU A 6 -40.89 -3.40 1.77
CA LEU A 6 -40.42 -4.60 2.46
C LEU A 6 -39.43 -5.44 1.63
N GLU A 7 -39.59 -5.51 0.31
CA GLU A 7 -38.68 -6.22 -0.61
C GLU A 7 -37.34 -5.48 -0.72
N PHE A 8 -37.39 -4.15 -0.69
CA PHE A 8 -36.18 -3.33 -0.70
C PHE A 8 -35.37 -3.50 0.60
N ILE A 9 -36.05 -3.44 1.76
CA ILE A 9 -35.41 -3.61 3.08
C ILE A 9 -34.80 -5.02 3.20
N SER A 10 -35.51 -6.05 2.76
CA SER A 10 -35.00 -7.42 2.82
C SER A 10 -33.78 -7.62 1.90
N GLY A 11 -33.78 -7.04 0.70
CA GLY A 11 -32.60 -7.03 -0.16
C GLY A 11 -31.40 -6.29 0.47
N LEU A 12 -31.64 -5.15 1.12
CA LEU A 12 -30.61 -4.40 1.85
C LEU A 12 -30.04 -5.22 3.02
N ALA A 13 -30.90 -5.92 3.77
CA ALA A 13 -30.47 -6.79 4.85
C ALA A 13 -29.56 -7.93 4.35
N VAL A 14 -29.91 -8.56 3.22
CA VAL A 14 -29.05 -9.58 2.58
C VAL A 14 -27.70 -8.98 2.20
N TYR A 15 -27.68 -7.80 1.59
CA TYR A 15 -26.44 -7.10 1.23
C TYR A 15 -25.55 -6.82 2.45
N ILE A 16 -26.13 -6.33 3.55
CA ILE A 16 -25.40 -6.03 4.80
C ILE A 16 -24.84 -7.32 5.39
N VAL A 17 -25.66 -8.38 5.50
CA VAL A 17 -25.22 -9.67 6.05
C VAL A 17 -24.09 -10.26 5.20
N LEU A 18 -24.22 -10.23 3.88
CA LEU A 18 -23.18 -10.70 2.97
C LEU A 18 -21.87 -9.91 3.16
N THR A 19 -21.96 -8.59 3.28
CA THR A 19 -20.82 -7.71 3.54
C THR A 19 -20.10 -8.09 4.82
N LEU A 20 -20.85 -8.31 5.91
CA LEU A 20 -20.29 -8.72 7.20
C LEU A 20 -19.62 -10.10 7.11
N LEU A 21 -20.23 -11.05 6.40
CA LEU A 21 -19.65 -12.39 6.22
C LEU A 21 -18.35 -12.34 5.42
N ILE A 22 -18.27 -11.51 4.37
CA ILE A 22 -17.04 -11.32 3.59
C ILE A 22 -15.96 -10.67 4.44
N ALA A 23 -16.29 -9.60 5.17
CA ALA A 23 -15.34 -8.94 6.05
C ALA A 23 -14.81 -9.92 7.12
N TRP A 24 -15.69 -10.71 7.73
CA TRP A 24 -15.33 -11.70 8.73
C TRP A 24 -14.45 -12.83 8.16
N ALA A 25 -14.77 -13.31 6.95
CA ALA A 25 -13.97 -14.31 6.24
C ALA A 25 -12.53 -13.83 5.98
N ILE A 26 -12.36 -12.55 5.63
CA ILE A 26 -11.05 -11.92 5.42
C ILE A 26 -10.31 -11.77 6.76
N ILE A 27 -10.98 -11.30 7.82
CA ILE A 27 -10.39 -11.15 9.16
C ILE A 27 -9.89 -12.50 9.70
N LEU A 28 -10.69 -13.56 9.54
CA LEU A 28 -10.34 -14.91 9.98
C LEU A 28 -9.31 -15.61 9.08
N ARG A 29 -8.87 -14.96 8.00
CA ARG A 29 -7.91 -15.52 7.03
C ARG A 29 -8.34 -16.90 6.53
N LEU A 30 -9.64 -17.06 6.24
CA LEU A 30 -10.15 -18.32 5.68
C LEU A 30 -9.35 -18.66 4.42
N SER A 31 -9.06 -19.96 4.21
CA SER A 31 -8.14 -20.48 3.19
C SER A 31 -8.42 -20.03 1.75
N VAL A 32 -9.59 -19.45 1.50
CA VAL A 32 -10.00 -18.92 0.20
C VAL A 32 -9.40 -17.53 -0.09
N VAL A 33 -8.92 -16.80 0.93
CA VAL A 33 -8.36 -15.45 0.78
C VAL A 33 -6.83 -15.51 0.84
N PRO A 34 -6.11 -15.12 -0.24
CA PRO A 34 -4.65 -15.11 -0.23
C PRO A 34 -4.07 -14.19 0.84
N VAL A 35 -3.07 -14.64 1.59
CA VAL A 35 -2.41 -13.84 2.64
C VAL A 35 -1.83 -12.53 2.08
N GLN A 36 -1.31 -12.56 0.86
CA GLN A 36 -0.80 -11.38 0.16
C GLN A 36 -1.88 -10.30 -0.01
N PHE A 37 -3.12 -10.72 -0.29
CA PHE A 37 -4.25 -9.81 -0.45
C PHE A 37 -4.65 -9.18 0.89
N ILE A 38 -4.61 -9.94 1.98
CA ILE A 38 -4.90 -9.43 3.34
C ILE A 38 -3.85 -8.42 3.76
N ASN A 39 -2.57 -8.73 3.52
CA ASN A 39 -1.48 -7.81 3.79
C ASN A 39 -1.62 -6.52 2.98
N TRP A 40 -2.03 -6.63 1.71
CA TRP A 40 -2.27 -5.49 0.85
C TRP A 40 -3.42 -4.59 1.37
N LEU A 41 -4.54 -5.15 1.83
CA LEU A 41 -5.62 -4.36 2.48
C LEU A 41 -5.13 -3.67 3.76
N GLY A 42 -4.30 -4.35 4.54
CA GLY A 42 -3.72 -3.86 5.79
C GLY A 42 -2.75 -2.68 5.64
N GLN A 43 -2.27 -2.42 4.43
CA GLN A 43 -1.32 -1.35 4.11
C GLN A 43 -1.98 -0.02 3.72
N SER A 44 -3.31 0.04 3.66
CA SER A 44 -4.06 1.28 3.39
C SER A 44 -3.97 2.29 4.54
N HIS A 45 -4.23 3.58 4.27
CA HIS A 45 -4.23 4.63 5.30
C HIS A 45 -5.25 4.36 6.41
N ASN A 46 -6.35 3.67 6.07
CA ASN A 46 -7.31 3.17 7.02
C ASN A 46 -7.72 1.72 6.68
N PRO A 47 -7.10 0.70 7.30
CA PRO A 47 -7.32 -0.70 6.96
C PRO A 47 -8.74 -1.19 7.26
N GLN A 48 -9.41 -0.60 8.26
CA GLN A 48 -10.80 -0.95 8.59
C GLN A 48 -11.76 -0.46 7.50
N ASN A 49 -11.56 0.78 7.02
CA ASN A 49 -12.38 1.34 5.95
C ASN A 49 -12.08 0.65 4.61
N ALA A 50 -10.82 0.33 4.31
CA ALA A 50 -10.47 -0.43 3.11
C ALA A 50 -11.14 -1.81 3.09
N LEU A 51 -11.12 -2.53 4.21
CA LEU A 51 -11.83 -3.80 4.35
C LEU A 51 -13.35 -3.63 4.15
N ALA A 52 -13.95 -2.61 4.75
CA ALA A 52 -15.38 -2.34 4.63
C ALA A 52 -15.78 -2.03 3.18
N PHE A 53 -15.10 -1.10 2.52
CA PHE A 53 -15.37 -0.73 1.12
C PHE A 53 -15.14 -1.90 0.16
N PHE A 54 -14.08 -2.69 0.35
CA PHE A 54 -13.87 -3.91 -0.43
C PHE A 54 -15.01 -4.91 -0.25
N SER A 55 -15.39 -5.18 0.99
CA SER A 55 -16.44 -6.15 1.32
C SER A 55 -17.79 -5.72 0.75
N MET A 56 -18.08 -4.41 0.77
CA MET A 56 -19.27 -3.82 0.18
C MET A 56 -19.28 -3.97 -1.36
N ALA A 57 -18.18 -3.60 -2.03
CA ALA A 57 -18.06 -3.75 -3.47
C ALA A 57 -18.19 -5.22 -3.90
N PHE A 58 -17.51 -6.13 -3.21
CA PHE A 58 -17.56 -7.56 -3.49
C PHE A 58 -18.96 -8.13 -3.26
N SER A 59 -19.66 -7.71 -2.20
CA SER A 59 -21.05 -8.11 -1.93
C SER A 59 -21.99 -7.69 -3.04
N ALA A 60 -21.87 -6.44 -3.52
CA ALA A 60 -22.69 -5.95 -4.63
C ALA A 60 -22.43 -6.77 -5.90
N THR A 61 -21.16 -7.06 -6.19
CA THR A 61 -20.76 -7.90 -7.33
C THR A 61 -21.35 -9.32 -7.21
N VAL A 62 -21.23 -9.98 -6.06
CA VAL A 62 -21.79 -11.31 -5.83
C VAL A 62 -23.31 -11.31 -6.02
N LEU A 63 -24.03 -10.33 -5.46
CA LEU A 63 -25.48 -10.24 -5.65
C LEU A 63 -25.88 -10.03 -7.11
N VAL A 64 -25.10 -9.25 -7.86
CA VAL A 64 -25.30 -9.08 -9.30
C VAL A 64 -25.09 -10.41 -10.04
N PHE A 65 -24.00 -11.14 -9.76
CA PHE A 65 -23.74 -12.46 -10.34
C PHE A 65 -24.86 -13.47 -10.03
N LEU A 66 -25.27 -13.55 -8.77
CA LEU A 66 -26.38 -14.41 -8.34
C LEU A 66 -27.68 -14.07 -9.05
N ARG A 67 -27.94 -12.78 -9.29
CA ARG A 67 -29.13 -12.31 -10.01
C ARG A 67 -29.11 -12.66 -11.49
N PHE A 68 -27.95 -12.63 -12.12
CA PHE A 68 -27.79 -13.06 -13.52
C PHE A 68 -27.78 -14.58 -13.70
N GLY A 69 -27.94 -15.36 -12.61
CA GLY A 69 -27.96 -16.81 -12.67
C GLY A 69 -26.59 -17.41 -13.00
N ILE A 70 -25.51 -16.66 -12.76
CA ILE A 70 -24.16 -17.15 -12.98
C ILE A 70 -23.88 -18.20 -11.90
N GLU A 71 -23.85 -19.47 -12.32
CA GLU A 71 -23.68 -20.61 -11.42
C GLU A 71 -22.29 -20.59 -10.80
N ILE A 72 -22.19 -20.22 -9.52
CA ILE A 72 -20.98 -20.39 -8.75
C ILE A 72 -20.98 -21.84 -8.23
N PRO A 73 -20.02 -22.70 -8.65
CA PRO A 73 -20.08 -24.15 -8.41
C PRO A 73 -20.26 -24.54 -6.94
N ARG A 74 -19.70 -23.74 -6.03
CA ARG A 74 -19.74 -24.00 -4.58
C ARG A 74 -21.05 -23.64 -3.88
N ILE A 75 -21.95 -22.90 -4.53
CA ILE A 75 -23.21 -22.42 -3.94
C ILE A 75 -24.43 -22.71 -4.81
N LYS A 76 -24.31 -23.67 -5.73
CA LYS A 76 -25.36 -24.03 -6.70
C LYS A 76 -26.73 -24.31 -6.05
N MET A 77 -26.75 -24.92 -4.85
CA MET A 77 -27.97 -25.16 -4.06
C MET A 77 -28.68 -23.88 -3.59
N VAL A 78 -27.92 -22.80 -3.35
CA VAL A 78 -28.45 -21.52 -2.86
C VAL A 78 -29.04 -20.73 -4.02
N THR A 79 -28.39 -20.76 -5.19
CA THR A 79 -28.84 -20.08 -6.42
C THR A 79 -30.09 -20.69 -7.04
N SER A 80 -30.28 -22.01 -6.90
CA SER A 80 -31.42 -22.73 -7.49
C SER A 80 -32.66 -22.76 -6.59
N SER A 81 -32.59 -22.16 -5.41
CA SER A 81 -33.71 -22.16 -4.46
C SER A 81 -34.71 -21.05 -4.78
N GLU A 82 -35.90 -21.43 -5.24
CA GLU A 82 -37.01 -20.50 -5.51
C GLU A 82 -37.39 -19.65 -4.29
N LYS A 83 -37.13 -20.15 -3.07
CA LYS A 83 -37.40 -19.42 -1.82
C LYS A 83 -36.45 -18.25 -1.58
N LEU A 84 -35.23 -18.27 -2.14
CA LEU A 84 -34.19 -17.27 -1.92
C LEU A 84 -34.14 -16.20 -3.02
N GLN A 85 -34.62 -16.51 -4.23
CA GLN A 85 -34.75 -15.56 -5.33
C GLN A 85 -35.46 -14.23 -4.99
N PRO A 86 -36.60 -14.20 -4.26
CA PRO A 86 -37.26 -12.94 -3.92
C PRO A 86 -36.39 -12.04 -3.02
N TYR A 87 -35.57 -12.63 -2.14
CA TYR A 87 -34.63 -11.89 -1.29
C TYR A 87 -33.42 -11.37 -2.07
N LEU A 88 -32.87 -12.19 -2.98
CA LEU A 88 -31.75 -11.82 -3.86
C LEU A 88 -32.13 -10.74 -4.87
N SER A 89 -33.39 -10.73 -5.32
CA SER A 89 -33.91 -9.77 -6.29
C SER A 89 -34.52 -8.50 -5.67
N GLY A 90 -34.58 -8.42 -4.33
CA GLY A 90 -35.20 -7.33 -3.56
C GLY A 90 -34.56 -5.96 -3.82
N LEU A 91 -33.23 -5.90 -3.96
CA LEU A 91 -32.52 -4.71 -4.41
C LEU A 91 -32.59 -4.57 -5.95
N PRO A 92 -32.92 -3.40 -6.51
CA PRO A 92 -32.88 -3.21 -7.95
C PRO A 92 -31.41 -3.09 -8.44
N ILE A 93 -31.17 -3.46 -9.71
CA ILE A 93 -29.82 -3.47 -10.30
C ILE A 93 -29.16 -2.09 -10.20
N TRP A 94 -29.91 -1.02 -10.42
CA TRP A 94 -29.38 0.35 -10.29
C TRP A 94 -28.91 0.66 -8.86
N ALA A 95 -29.60 0.17 -7.83
CA ALA A 95 -29.19 0.38 -6.44
C ALA A 95 -27.91 -0.40 -6.11
N LEU A 96 -27.79 -1.64 -6.61
CA LEU A 96 -26.55 -2.41 -6.52
C LEU A 96 -25.40 -1.71 -7.25
N GLY A 97 -25.69 -1.12 -8.42
CA GLY A 97 -24.72 -0.32 -9.17
C GLY A 97 -24.24 0.91 -8.40
N LEU A 98 -25.16 1.65 -7.75
CA LEU A 98 -24.81 2.79 -6.90
C LEU A 98 -23.99 2.38 -5.67
N LEU A 99 -24.38 1.29 -5.00
CA LEU A 99 -23.62 0.74 -3.86
C LEU A 99 -22.22 0.31 -4.28
N TRP A 100 -22.10 -0.36 -5.42
CA TRP A 100 -20.82 -0.78 -5.98
C TRP A 100 -19.94 0.42 -6.34
N ALA A 101 -20.48 1.40 -7.07
CA ALA A 101 -19.74 2.59 -7.48
C ALA A 101 -19.30 3.43 -6.26
N GLY A 102 -20.20 3.66 -5.30
CA GLY A 102 -19.88 4.38 -4.07
C GLY A 102 -18.80 3.68 -3.24
N SER A 103 -18.85 2.34 -3.20
CA SER A 103 -17.85 1.52 -2.51
C SER A 103 -16.49 1.58 -3.21
N LEU A 104 -16.44 1.57 -4.55
CA LEU A 104 -15.18 1.75 -5.29
C LEU A 104 -14.58 3.13 -5.10
N ILE A 105 -15.41 4.18 -5.09
CA ILE A 105 -14.94 5.54 -4.82
C ILE A 105 -14.36 5.65 -3.41
N GLY A 106 -15.07 5.12 -2.41
CA GLY A 106 -14.58 5.05 -1.03
C GLY A 106 -13.32 4.18 -0.89
N PHE A 107 -13.24 3.09 -1.65
CA PHE A 107 -12.05 2.24 -1.69
C PHE A 107 -10.86 2.98 -2.30
N TRP A 108 -11.05 3.73 -3.38
CA TRP A 108 -10.00 4.55 -3.99
C TRP A 108 -9.53 5.69 -3.09
N SER A 109 -10.39 6.24 -2.23
CA SER A 109 -10.00 7.33 -1.34
C SER A 109 -9.17 6.90 -0.13
N VAL A 110 -9.20 5.61 0.24
CA VAL A 110 -8.42 5.07 1.37
C VAL A 110 -7.06 4.49 0.96
N PHE A 111 -6.84 4.27 -0.34
CA PHE A 111 -5.53 3.94 -0.87
C PHE A 111 -4.81 5.22 -1.31
N PRO A 112 -3.57 5.44 -0.87
CA PRO A 112 -2.82 6.61 -1.34
C PRO A 112 -2.62 6.52 -2.85
N SER A 113 -2.77 7.66 -3.54
CA SER A 113 -2.37 7.80 -4.93
C SER A 113 -0.91 7.38 -5.03
N CYS A 114 -0.62 6.29 -5.75
CA CYS A 114 0.75 5.84 -5.98
C CYS A 114 1.51 6.89 -6.79
N GLN A 115 2.14 7.81 -6.09
CA GLN A 115 3.13 8.71 -6.64
C GLN A 115 4.49 8.26 -6.13
N PRO A 116 5.51 8.21 -6.99
CA PRO A 116 6.85 7.91 -6.52
C PRO A 116 7.24 9.00 -5.51
N PRO A 117 7.95 8.67 -4.42
CA PRO A 117 8.41 9.69 -3.50
C PRO A 117 9.21 10.73 -4.28
N VAL A 118 8.70 11.96 -4.34
CA VAL A 118 9.20 13.01 -5.23
C VAL A 118 10.39 13.74 -4.60
N THR A 119 10.42 13.75 -3.27
CA THR A 119 11.40 14.48 -2.47
C THR A 119 11.73 13.69 -1.21
N ILE A 120 13.00 13.33 -1.06
CA ILE A 120 13.58 12.90 0.20
C ILE A 120 14.66 13.88 0.62
N GLN A 121 15.04 13.81 1.89
CA GLN A 121 16.21 14.50 2.39
C GLN A 121 17.06 13.52 3.20
N PHE A 122 18.32 13.90 3.40
CA PHE A 122 19.31 13.08 4.08
C PHE A 122 19.80 13.78 5.34
N GLU A 123 19.81 13.03 6.44
CA GLU A 123 20.44 13.44 7.68
C GLU A 123 21.76 12.68 7.83
N ILE A 124 22.84 13.38 8.16
CA ILE A 124 24.16 12.80 8.37
C ILE A 124 24.56 13.03 9.81
N SER A 125 24.82 11.96 10.54
CA SER A 125 25.21 12.03 11.95
C SER A 125 26.43 12.93 12.15
N GLY A 126 26.33 13.90 13.06
CA GLY A 126 27.42 14.82 13.38
C GLY A 126 27.55 16.02 12.43
N ARG A 127 26.61 16.20 11.50
CA ARG A 127 26.52 17.39 10.65
C ARG A 127 25.26 18.17 10.96
N GLU A 128 25.37 19.50 10.98
CA GLU A 128 24.21 20.36 11.12
C GLU A 128 23.48 20.50 9.78
N GLY A 129 22.17 20.26 9.79
CA GLY A 129 21.31 20.47 8.64
C GLY A 129 20.95 19.20 7.88
N LEU A 130 20.17 19.41 6.82
CA LEU A 130 19.56 18.39 6.00
C LEU A 130 20.10 18.53 4.58
N PHE A 131 20.54 17.42 4.01
CA PHE A 131 21.13 17.37 2.68
C PHE A 131 20.07 16.98 1.65
N HIS A 132 20.16 17.59 0.48
CA HIS A 132 19.29 17.31 -0.66
C HIS A 132 19.93 16.28 -1.59
N PRO A 133 19.13 15.61 -2.42
CA PRO A 133 19.65 14.73 -3.45
C PRO A 133 20.63 15.46 -4.36
N SER A 134 21.75 14.80 -4.66
CA SER A 134 22.90 15.28 -5.42
C SER A 134 23.80 16.28 -4.69
N ASP A 135 23.56 16.54 -3.40
CA ASP A 135 24.47 17.36 -2.61
C ASP A 135 25.85 16.68 -2.45
N LEU A 136 26.87 17.52 -2.41
CA LEU A 136 28.25 17.14 -2.15
C LEU A 136 28.49 17.08 -0.64
N ILE A 137 29.00 15.94 -0.15
CA ILE A 137 29.33 15.73 1.25
C ILE A 137 30.84 15.64 1.38
N ARG A 138 31.45 16.64 2.00
CA ARG A 138 32.90 16.63 2.25
C ARG A 138 33.22 15.80 3.48
N VAL A 139 33.92 14.69 3.32
CA VAL A 139 34.22 13.75 4.41
C VAL A 139 35.72 13.73 4.70
N SER A 140 36.05 13.58 5.97
CA SER A 140 37.44 13.49 6.43
C SER A 140 37.99 12.09 6.18
N PRO A 141 39.30 11.95 5.94
CA PRO A 141 39.96 10.64 5.84
C PRO A 141 39.64 9.76 7.05
N GLY A 142 39.15 8.53 6.81
CA GLY A 142 38.82 7.56 7.86
C GLY A 142 37.54 7.84 8.65
N GLU A 143 36.78 8.90 8.31
CA GLU A 143 35.52 9.25 8.99
C GLU A 143 34.47 8.13 8.85
N ALA A 144 33.72 7.89 9.91
CA ALA A 144 32.56 7.00 9.89
C ALA A 144 31.31 7.84 10.15
N VAL A 145 30.35 7.75 9.24
CA VAL A 145 29.09 8.49 9.32
C VAL A 145 27.89 7.55 9.23
N THR A 146 26.80 7.95 9.85
CA THR A 146 25.49 7.34 9.65
C THR A 146 24.67 8.26 8.78
N VAL A 147 24.14 7.75 7.68
CA VAL A 147 23.25 8.49 6.78
C VAL A 147 21.85 7.90 6.86
N THR A 148 20.89 8.78 7.10
CA THR A 148 19.47 8.42 7.21
C THR A 148 18.69 9.17 6.14
N ALA A 149 17.95 8.43 5.30
CA ALA A 149 17.00 9.01 4.36
C ALA A 149 15.62 9.12 5.00
N TYR A 150 14.95 10.25 4.85
CA TYR A 150 13.58 10.45 5.33
C TYR A 150 12.72 11.18 4.30
N SER A 151 11.41 10.89 4.35
CA SER A 151 10.42 11.58 3.52
C SER A 151 10.08 12.92 4.15
N ILE A 152 9.83 13.93 3.30
CA ILE A 152 9.24 15.21 3.76
C ILE A 152 7.81 14.97 4.28
N ASN A 153 7.14 13.94 3.78
CA ASN A 153 5.83 13.53 4.27
C ASN A 153 5.98 12.67 5.54
N LYS A 154 5.51 13.19 6.67
CA LYS A 154 5.67 12.56 8.00
C LYS A 154 4.95 11.23 8.15
N ASP A 155 3.91 10.99 7.34
CA ASP A 155 3.11 9.76 7.40
C ASP A 155 3.59 8.70 6.39
N ALA A 156 4.61 9.01 5.58
CA ALA A 156 5.11 8.10 4.56
C ALA A 156 5.99 7.01 5.19
N THR A 157 5.60 5.75 5.02
CA THR A 157 6.44 4.61 5.41
C THR A 157 7.31 4.21 4.22
N LEU A 158 8.61 4.49 4.34
CA LEU A 158 9.60 4.20 3.30
C LEU A 158 10.23 2.82 3.45
N SER A 159 10.48 2.18 2.31
CA SER A 159 11.37 1.05 2.13
C SER A 159 12.57 1.52 1.33
N CYS A 160 13.77 1.32 1.86
CA CYS A 160 15.00 1.83 1.29
C CYS A 160 15.98 0.70 1.00
N THR A 161 16.62 0.76 -0.17
CA THR A 161 17.76 -0.08 -0.53
C THR A 161 18.91 0.84 -0.88
N TRP A 162 20.05 0.66 -0.22
CA TRP A 162 21.24 1.48 -0.46
C TRP A 162 22.23 0.76 -1.35
N GLU A 163 22.73 1.49 -2.34
CA GLU A 163 23.80 1.11 -3.24
C GLU A 163 24.91 2.17 -3.18
N TYR A 164 26.13 1.78 -3.50
CA TYR A 164 27.29 2.65 -3.39
C TYR A 164 28.35 2.27 -4.42
N ALA A 165 29.06 3.28 -4.92
CA ALA A 165 30.13 3.11 -5.90
C ALA A 165 31.22 4.15 -5.69
N GLY A 166 32.49 3.75 -5.86
CA GLY A 166 33.64 4.64 -5.82
C GLY A 166 34.68 4.27 -4.76
N ALA A 167 35.92 4.73 -4.96
CA ALA A 167 37.07 4.39 -4.14
C ALA A 167 37.09 5.07 -2.75
N VAL A 168 36.14 5.99 -2.51
CA VAL A 168 35.99 6.73 -1.26
C VAL A 168 35.48 5.87 -0.10
N PHE A 169 34.85 4.72 -0.36
CA PHE A 169 34.28 3.86 0.67
C PHE A 169 35.25 2.75 1.08
N GLN A 170 35.48 2.61 2.40
CA GLN A 170 36.26 1.50 2.96
C GLN A 170 35.36 0.31 3.28
N THR A 171 34.29 0.56 4.05
CA THR A 171 33.29 -0.45 4.42
C THR A 171 31.92 0.20 4.57
N ILE A 172 30.88 -0.55 4.21
CA ILE A 172 29.49 -0.16 4.49
C ILE A 172 28.91 -1.15 5.49
N GLY A 173 28.39 -0.61 6.59
CA GLY A 173 27.80 -1.37 7.69
C GLY A 173 26.39 -1.89 7.37
N ALA A 174 25.80 -2.59 8.33
CA ALA A 174 24.47 -3.15 8.19
C ALA A 174 23.42 -2.06 7.94
N GLN A 175 22.58 -2.26 6.92
CA GLN A 175 21.45 -1.40 6.61
C GLN A 175 20.32 -1.67 7.62
N ARG A 176 19.76 -0.61 8.20
CA ARG A 176 18.60 -0.69 9.10
C ARG A 176 17.50 0.22 8.54
N GLY A 177 16.63 -0.36 7.71
CA GLY A 177 15.61 0.42 7.00
C GLY A 177 16.25 1.48 6.11
N CYS A 178 15.86 2.74 6.30
CA CYS A 178 16.40 3.88 5.55
C CYS A 178 17.69 4.48 6.14
N GLN A 179 18.35 3.77 7.06
CA GLN A 179 19.62 4.16 7.64
C GLN A 179 20.76 3.23 7.19
N VAL A 180 21.89 3.82 6.82
CA VAL A 180 23.12 3.11 6.46
C VAL A 180 24.33 3.73 7.16
N ASN A 181 25.24 2.89 7.64
CA ASN A 181 26.50 3.32 8.20
C ASN A 181 27.58 3.19 7.12
N ALA A 182 28.30 4.27 6.84
CA ALA A 182 29.38 4.29 5.86
C ALA A 182 30.69 4.70 6.53
N LYS A 183 31.75 3.94 6.27
CA LYS A 183 33.12 4.29 6.66
C LYS A 183 33.92 4.66 5.41
N PHE A 184 34.52 5.84 5.45
CA PHE A 184 35.30 6.38 4.34
C PHE A 184 36.76 5.96 4.41
N ASN A 185 37.40 5.93 3.25
CA ASN A 185 38.79 5.56 3.07
C ASN A 185 39.73 6.68 3.57
N GLU A 186 41.01 6.39 3.67
CA GLU A 186 42.02 7.39 4.08
C GLU A 186 42.60 8.17 2.88
N GLN A 187 42.40 7.66 1.67
CA GLN A 187 42.91 8.28 0.45
C GLN A 187 41.90 9.24 -0.17
N PRO A 188 42.35 10.35 -0.80
CA PRO A 188 41.48 11.23 -1.56
C PRO A 188 40.72 10.47 -2.64
N GLY A 189 39.45 10.81 -2.81
CA GLY A 189 38.59 10.10 -3.74
C GLY A 189 37.15 10.56 -3.69
N ASN A 190 36.43 10.18 -4.73
CA ASN A 190 35.01 10.50 -4.90
C ASN A 190 34.20 9.21 -4.94
N GLY A 191 32.94 9.33 -4.55
CA GLY A 191 31.98 8.25 -4.71
C GLY A 191 30.56 8.75 -4.84
N PHE A 192 29.67 7.78 -5.05
CA PHE A 192 28.24 7.97 -5.10
C PHE A 192 27.61 7.01 -4.12
N MET A 193 26.69 7.53 -3.33
CA MET A 193 25.80 6.72 -2.50
C MET A 193 24.38 6.95 -3.01
N THR A 194 23.75 5.88 -3.49
CA THR A 194 22.41 5.91 -4.06
C THR A 194 21.44 5.19 -3.14
N VAL A 195 20.30 5.82 -2.86
CA VAL A 195 19.18 5.18 -2.17
C VAL A 195 18.04 5.02 -3.15
N SER A 196 17.61 3.78 -3.31
CA SER A 196 16.37 3.41 -3.97
C SER A 196 15.28 3.40 -2.91
N VAL A 197 14.32 4.32 -3.03
CA VAL A 197 13.22 4.49 -2.09
C VAL A 197 11.92 4.10 -2.75
N SER A 198 11.16 3.24 -2.10
CA SER A 198 9.76 3.00 -2.41
C SER A 198 8.90 3.29 -1.18
N GLU A 199 7.74 3.87 -1.38
CA GLU A 199 6.72 3.83 -0.33
C GLU A 199 6.09 2.43 -0.37
N ASN A 200 5.94 1.80 0.81
CA ASN A 200 5.56 0.38 0.97
C ASN A 200 4.35 -0.11 0.14
N PHE A 201 3.56 0.80 -0.42
CA PHE A 201 2.37 0.56 -1.21
C PHE A 201 2.60 0.51 -2.73
N CYS A 202 3.70 1.09 -3.25
CA CYS A 202 3.90 1.26 -4.70
C CYS A 202 5.23 0.65 -5.15
N SER A 203 5.21 -0.20 -6.16
CA SER A 203 6.40 -0.74 -6.83
C SER A 203 7.21 0.32 -7.60
N GLN A 204 6.84 1.59 -7.45
CA GLN A 204 7.56 2.71 -8.02
C GLN A 204 8.72 3.08 -7.10
N ILE A 205 9.91 3.03 -7.68
CA ILE A 205 11.16 3.31 -6.99
C ILE A 205 11.66 4.66 -7.48
N SER A 206 11.97 5.55 -6.54
CA SER A 206 12.74 6.76 -6.81
C SER A 206 14.19 6.53 -6.38
N ILE A 207 15.14 6.98 -7.20
CA ILE A 207 16.56 6.88 -6.90
C ILE A 207 17.08 8.27 -6.58
N PHE A 208 17.74 8.38 -5.44
CA PHE A 208 18.37 9.62 -5.00
C PHE A 208 19.83 9.35 -4.69
N SER A 209 20.70 10.32 -4.99
CA SER A 209 22.14 10.15 -4.82
C SER A 209 22.73 11.19 -3.88
N LEU A 210 23.85 10.86 -3.26
CA LEU A 210 24.72 11.77 -2.51
C LEU A 210 26.15 11.55 -2.99
N GLN A 211 26.94 12.62 -3.01
CA GLN A 211 28.32 12.59 -3.52
C GLN A 211 29.33 12.84 -2.40
N PRO A 212 29.79 11.79 -1.69
CA PRO A 212 30.90 11.92 -0.76
C PRO A 212 32.23 12.16 -1.47
N VAL A 213 32.99 13.13 -0.97
CA VAL A 213 34.31 13.52 -1.48
C VAL A 213 35.29 13.66 -0.32
N ILE A 214 36.45 13.02 -0.43
CA ILE A 214 37.62 13.28 0.41
C ILE A 214 38.55 14.20 -0.38
N GLU A 215 38.71 15.44 0.09
CA GLU A 215 39.60 16.42 -0.55
C GLU A 215 41.07 16.07 -0.27
N PRO A 216 41.98 16.23 -1.25
CA PRO A 216 43.41 16.18 -1.00
C PRO A 216 43.83 17.38 -0.14
N HIS A 217 44.61 17.10 0.91
CA HIS A 217 45.24 18.14 1.74
C HIS A 217 46.26 18.96 0.95
#